data_AF-A0A7X9H1K7-F1
#
_entry.id   AF-A0A7X9H1K7-F1
#
_cell.length_a   1.000
_cell.length_b   1.000
_cell.length_c   1.000
_cell.angle_alpha   90.00
_cell.angle_beta   90.00
_cell.angle_gamma   90.00
#
_symmetry.space_group_name_H-M   'P 1'
#
loop_
_entity.id
_entity.type
_entity.pdbx_description
1 polymer ?
#
loop_
_entity_poly.entity_id
_entity_poly.type
_entity_poly.pdbx_seq_one_letter_code
_entity_poly.pdbx_strand_id
1 'polypeptide(L)'
;GGKYLHSKFTETEEFKQKKKKLREKWIELHSLYPDKSSNQMRKDNDGVYAWLKKYDSEWLDLHYRKNSNKVNPVDWEKRDAELLPKVKEVISEMKGGKPERITWTSVGSKLGISGWLSKKQDKLPLIKAYLEPQIESLEEYHIRKIKWGIEELVRQGKEITLWNLVEVSGVKLKYIKRANMMNQYISNKEQVKKILE
;
A
#
# COMPACT_ATOMS: atom_id res chain seq x y z
N GLY A 1 -17.28 3.54 -56.13
CA GLY A 1 -16.22 4.47 -55.70
C GLY A 1 -14.94 3.72 -55.44
N GLY A 2 -14.14 3.48 -56.48
CA GLY A 2 -12.85 2.80 -56.37
C GLY A 2 -11.73 3.79 -56.68
N LYS A 3 -11.28 4.56 -55.69
CA LYS A 3 -10.16 5.50 -55.87
C LYS A 3 -8.77 4.84 -55.75
N TYR A 4 -8.70 3.55 -55.39
CA TYR A 4 -7.44 2.81 -55.18
C TYR A 4 -7.51 1.39 -55.74
N LEU A 5 -7.86 1.25 -57.02
CA LEU A 5 -7.97 -0.08 -57.66
C LEU A 5 -6.61 -0.66 -58.10
N HIS A 6 -5.56 0.17 -58.24
CA HIS A 6 -4.28 -0.26 -58.82
C HIS A 6 -3.01 0.19 -58.06
N SER A 7 -3.11 0.84 -56.90
CA SER A 7 -1.95 1.17 -56.06
C SER A 7 -2.32 1.21 -54.58
N LYS A 8 -1.37 0.84 -53.72
CA LYS A 8 -1.58 0.96 -52.27
C LYS A 8 -1.65 2.44 -51.91
N PHE A 9 -2.57 2.82 -51.02
CA PHE A 9 -2.69 4.20 -50.53
C PHE A 9 -1.35 4.78 -50.02
N THR A 10 -0.47 3.92 -49.51
CA THR A 10 0.89 4.23 -49.05
C THR A 10 1.86 4.70 -50.14
N GLU A 11 1.54 4.50 -51.41
CA GLU A 11 2.38 4.86 -52.56
C GLU A 11 1.92 6.15 -53.26
N THR A 12 0.79 6.70 -52.82
CA THR A 12 0.23 7.95 -53.38
C THR A 12 1.04 9.17 -52.97
N GLU A 13 1.09 10.18 -53.84
CA GLU A 13 1.74 11.46 -53.54
C GLU A 13 1.08 12.19 -52.37
N GLU A 14 -0.24 12.05 -52.20
CA GLU A 14 -0.97 12.57 -51.03
C GLU A 14 -0.44 11.97 -49.72
N PHE A 15 -0.15 10.66 -49.71
CA PHE A 15 0.40 9.98 -48.54
C PHE A 15 1.82 10.46 -48.24
N LYS A 16 2.68 10.60 -49.25
CA LYS A 16 4.05 11.12 -49.08
C LYS A 16 4.04 12.56 -48.55
N GLN A 17 3.14 13.40 -49.07
CA GLN A 17 3.01 14.79 -48.62
C GLN A 17 2.46 14.89 -47.19
N LYS A 18 1.48 14.05 -46.84
CA LYS A 18 0.95 13.96 -45.45
C LYS A 18 2.02 13.46 -44.48
N LYS A 19 2.81 12.46 -44.88
CA LYS A 19 3.95 11.93 -44.11
C LYS A 19 4.95 13.05 -43.80
N LYS A 20 5.36 13.81 -44.82
CA LYS A 20 6.30 14.94 -44.67
C LYS A 20 5.77 15.99 -43.70
N LYS A 21 4.53 16.46 -43.88
CA LYS A 21 3.90 17.46 -43.01
C LYS A 21 3.85 17.02 -41.54
N LEU A 22 3.54 15.76 -41.28
CA LEU A 22 3.45 15.23 -39.92
C LEU A 22 4.83 15.06 -39.27
N ARG A 23 5.86 14.68 -40.04
CA ARG A 23 7.26 14.68 -39.56
C ARG A 23 7.74 16.07 -39.18
N GLU A 24 7.50 17.06 -40.04
CA GLU A 24 7.85 18.47 -39.79
C GLU A 24 7.16 18.98 -38.53
N LYS A 25 5.87 18.74 -38.40
CA LYS A 25 5.11 19.10 -37.19
C LYS A 25 5.66 18.41 -35.93
N TRP A 26 6.09 17.16 -36.01
CA TRP A 26 6.69 16.45 -34.87
C TRP A 26 8.04 17.06 -34.45
N ILE A 27 8.88 17.44 -35.42
CA ILE A 27 10.15 18.13 -35.16
C ILE A 27 9.90 19.53 -34.58
N GLU A 28 8.97 20.28 -35.16
CA GLU A 28 8.58 21.62 -34.69
C GLU A 28 8.11 21.59 -33.23
N LEU A 29 7.26 20.62 -32.87
CA LEU A 29 6.84 20.42 -31.49
C LEU A 29 8.05 20.21 -30.57
N HIS A 30 9.01 19.38 -30.98
CA HIS A 30 10.23 19.16 -30.21
C HIS A 30 11.17 20.37 -30.14
N SER A 31 11.06 21.30 -31.10
CA SER A 31 11.77 22.59 -31.07
C SER A 31 11.11 23.59 -30.15
N LEU A 32 9.77 23.65 -30.14
CA LEU A 32 8.99 24.57 -29.31
C LEU A 32 9.03 24.22 -27.82
N TYR A 33 9.16 22.93 -27.49
CA TYR A 33 9.22 22.48 -26.10
C TYR A 33 10.43 21.56 -25.87
N PRO A 34 11.64 22.12 -25.71
CA PRO A 34 12.85 21.34 -25.50
C PRO A 34 12.80 20.48 -24.22
N ASP A 35 12.13 20.97 -23.18
CA ASP A 35 12.04 20.33 -21.85
C ASP A 35 10.95 19.24 -21.76
N LYS A 36 10.05 19.14 -22.76
CA LYS A 36 8.96 18.16 -22.74
C LYS A 36 9.40 16.84 -23.39
N SER A 37 9.08 15.73 -22.74
CA SER A 37 9.28 14.38 -23.29
C SER A 37 8.29 14.07 -24.41
N SER A 38 8.65 13.18 -25.34
CA SER A 38 7.71 12.72 -26.37
C SER A 38 6.43 12.09 -25.78
N ASN A 39 6.51 11.51 -24.58
CA ASN A 39 5.36 10.99 -23.84
C ASN A 39 4.40 12.10 -23.38
N GLN A 40 4.94 13.23 -22.93
CA GLN A 40 4.14 14.38 -22.53
C GLN A 40 3.54 15.06 -23.76
N MET A 41 4.31 15.15 -24.85
CA MET A 41 3.86 15.72 -26.13
C MET A 41 2.75 14.93 -26.79
N ARG A 42 2.75 13.60 -26.63
CA ARG A 42 1.70 12.73 -27.14
C ARG A 42 0.32 13.11 -26.61
N LYS A 43 0.21 13.48 -25.32
CA LYS A 43 -1.09 13.82 -24.71
C LYS A 43 -1.77 14.98 -25.41
N ASP A 44 -0.98 15.97 -25.84
CA ASP A 44 -1.49 17.20 -26.46
C ASP A 44 -1.61 17.08 -27.99
N ASN A 45 -0.95 16.10 -28.62
CA ASN A 45 -0.84 15.95 -30.08
C ASN A 45 -1.07 14.50 -30.56
N ASP A 46 -2.07 13.82 -29.99
CA ASP A 46 -2.30 12.39 -30.20
C ASP A 46 -2.53 12.02 -31.67
N GLY A 47 -3.16 12.89 -32.47
CA GLY A 47 -3.40 12.65 -33.90
C GLY A 47 -2.12 12.59 -34.75
N VAL A 48 -1.10 13.39 -34.42
CA VAL A 48 0.20 13.36 -35.12
C VAL A 48 0.95 12.08 -34.75
N TYR A 49 0.99 11.77 -33.46
CA TYR A 49 1.63 10.57 -32.94
C TYR A 49 0.98 9.29 -33.47
N ALA A 50 -0.35 9.18 -33.42
CA ALA A 50 -1.08 7.98 -33.83
C ALA A 50 -0.87 7.68 -35.32
N TRP A 51 -0.85 8.72 -36.17
CA TRP A 51 -0.61 8.54 -37.60
C TRP A 51 0.83 8.10 -37.87
N LEU A 52 1.83 8.76 -37.27
CA LEU A 52 3.24 8.40 -37.43
C LEU A 52 3.53 7.01 -36.85
N LYS A 53 2.94 6.63 -35.70
CA LYS A 53 3.13 5.30 -35.12
C LYS A 53 2.55 4.20 -36.01
N LYS A 54 1.46 4.48 -36.72
CA LYS A 54 0.78 3.51 -37.60
C LYS A 54 1.48 3.33 -38.96
N TYR A 55 2.05 4.40 -39.52
CA TYR A 55 2.54 4.41 -40.91
C TYR A 55 4.04 4.70 -41.06
N ASP A 56 4.72 5.09 -39.98
CA ASP A 56 6.12 5.54 -39.98
C ASP A 56 6.80 5.30 -38.62
N SER A 57 6.57 4.12 -38.05
CA SER A 57 6.99 3.77 -36.69
C SER A 57 8.50 3.86 -36.48
N GLU A 58 9.29 3.40 -37.45
CA GLU A 58 10.76 3.41 -37.35
C GLU A 58 11.32 4.84 -37.26
N TRP A 59 10.79 5.74 -38.09
CA TRP A 59 11.19 7.14 -38.04
C TRP A 59 10.78 7.79 -36.71
N LEU A 60 9.57 7.50 -36.23
CA LEU A 60 9.07 8.03 -34.97
C LEU A 60 9.92 7.54 -33.79
N ASP A 61 10.26 6.26 -33.74
CA ASP A 61 11.05 5.68 -32.65
C ASP A 61 12.48 6.25 -32.60
N LEU A 62 13.08 6.57 -33.76
CA LEU A 62 14.38 7.28 -33.83
C LEU A 62 14.30 8.73 -33.32
N HIS A 63 13.18 9.41 -33.53
CA HIS A 63 12.96 10.81 -33.11
C HIS A 63 12.19 10.90 -31.78
N TYR A 64 12.07 9.78 -31.06
CA TYR A 64 11.34 9.72 -29.81
C TYR A 64 12.25 10.08 -28.62
N ARG A 65 12.02 11.24 -28.01
CA ARG A 65 12.68 11.66 -26.77
C ARG A 65 12.09 10.92 -25.58
N LYS A 66 12.81 9.89 -25.12
CA LYS A 66 12.55 9.25 -23.83
C LYS A 66 13.10 10.14 -22.73
N ASN A 67 12.27 10.53 -21.76
CA ASN A 67 12.83 11.02 -20.51
C ASN A 67 13.50 9.85 -19.80
N SER A 68 14.78 10.00 -19.49
CA SER A 68 15.42 9.25 -18.42
C SER A 68 14.76 9.70 -17.12
N ASN A 69 13.64 9.08 -16.75
CA ASN A 69 13.14 9.18 -15.39
C ASN A 69 14.17 8.46 -14.52
N LYS A 70 15.25 9.16 -14.13
CA LYS A 70 16.16 8.71 -13.10
C LYS A 70 15.35 8.67 -11.82
N VAL A 71 14.78 7.50 -11.52
CA VAL A 71 14.20 7.25 -10.21
C VAL A 71 15.38 7.34 -9.25
N ASN A 72 15.41 8.38 -8.42
CA ASN A 72 16.44 8.50 -7.40
C ASN A 72 16.38 7.22 -6.54
N PRO A 73 17.47 6.45 -6.46
CA PRO A 73 17.51 5.27 -5.63
C PRO A 73 17.20 5.68 -4.19
N VAL A 74 16.18 5.07 -3.60
CA VAL A 74 15.90 5.26 -2.18
C VAL A 74 17.00 4.53 -1.40
N ASP A 75 17.71 5.25 -0.57
CA ASP A 75 18.60 4.68 0.44
C ASP A 75 17.74 4.05 1.55
N TRP A 76 17.65 2.73 1.50
CA TRP A 76 16.79 1.96 2.41
C TRP A 76 17.39 1.86 3.81
N GLU A 77 18.72 1.85 3.96
CA GLU A 77 19.38 1.76 5.26
C GLU A 77 19.16 3.03 6.06
N LYS A 78 19.37 4.19 5.42
CA LYS A 78 19.07 5.49 6.03
C LYS A 78 17.58 5.60 6.39
N ARG A 79 16.71 5.16 5.48
CA ARG A 79 15.25 5.19 5.68
C ARG A 79 14.82 4.30 6.86
N ASP A 80 15.41 3.13 7.01
CA ASP A 80 15.14 2.19 8.10
C ASP A 80 15.53 2.79 9.45
N ALA A 81 16.73 3.39 9.52
CA ALA A 81 17.23 4.07 10.72
C ALA A 81 16.36 5.28 11.12
N GLU A 82 15.93 6.11 10.16
CA GLU A 82 15.07 7.27 10.43
C GLU A 82 13.65 6.89 10.87
N LEU A 83 13.15 5.74 10.39
CA LEU A 83 11.78 5.31 10.63
C LEU A 83 11.63 4.49 11.92
N LEU A 84 12.70 3.82 12.37
CA LEU A 84 12.71 3.01 13.58
C LEU A 84 12.18 3.74 14.84
N PRO A 85 12.58 4.99 15.16
CA PRO A 85 12.04 5.71 16.32
C PRO A 85 10.53 5.93 16.23
N LYS A 86 10.02 6.25 15.03
CA LYS A 86 8.58 6.46 14.79
C LYS A 86 7.78 5.18 14.94
N VAL A 87 8.35 4.04 14.50
CA VAL A 87 7.75 2.72 14.70
C VAL A 87 7.65 2.39 16.20
N LYS A 88 8.70 2.70 16.99
CA LYS A 88 8.71 2.49 18.45
C LYS A 88 7.60 3.30 19.14
N GLU A 89 7.48 4.58 18.79
CA GLU A 89 6.45 5.47 19.32
C GLU A 89 5.04 4.94 19.01
N VAL A 90 4.76 4.63 17.74
CA VAL A 90 3.46 4.08 17.33
C VAL A 90 3.13 2.79 18.07
N ILE A 91 4.09 1.88 18.23
CA ILE A 91 3.83 0.64 18.97
C ILE A 91 3.58 0.90 20.45
N SER A 92 4.29 1.86 21.05
CA SER A 92 4.03 2.28 22.43
C SER A 92 2.61 2.81 22.59
N GLU A 93 2.16 3.68 21.68
CA GLU A 93 0.78 4.19 21.66
C GLU A 93 -0.25 3.07 21.49
N MET A 94 0.00 2.12 20.59
CA MET A 94 -0.88 0.96 20.37
C MET A 94 -1.01 0.05 21.61
N LYS A 95 -0.05 0.10 22.54
CA LYS A 95 -0.08 -0.64 23.81
C LYS A 95 -0.76 0.13 24.94
N GLY A 96 -0.88 1.45 24.85
CA GLY A 96 -1.35 2.34 25.93
C GLY A 96 -2.87 2.46 26.09
N GLY A 97 -3.66 1.66 25.38
CA GLY A 97 -5.13 1.79 25.40
C GLY A 97 -5.86 0.52 25.01
N LYS A 98 -6.96 0.68 24.27
CA LYS A 98 -7.72 -0.46 23.74
C LYS A 98 -6.79 -1.32 22.87
N PRO A 99 -6.71 -2.64 23.10
CA PRO A 99 -5.83 -3.52 22.34
C PRO A 99 -6.06 -3.39 20.83
N GLU A 100 -5.06 -2.84 20.14
CA GLU A 100 -4.94 -2.86 18.68
C GLU A 100 -3.98 -3.96 18.26
N ARG A 101 -4.31 -4.72 17.22
CA ARG A 101 -3.44 -5.80 16.73
C ARG A 101 -2.19 -5.21 16.08
N ILE A 102 -1.02 -5.58 16.57
CA ILE A 102 0.26 -5.15 16.01
C ILE A 102 0.59 -6.01 14.79
N THR A 103 0.64 -5.37 13.63
CA THR A 103 1.03 -5.96 12.34
C THR A 103 1.79 -4.91 11.52
N TRP A 104 2.49 -5.34 10.47
CA TRP A 104 3.08 -4.43 9.48
C TRP A 104 2.07 -3.44 8.91
N THR A 105 0.86 -3.91 8.61
CA THR A 105 -0.18 -3.08 8.02
C THR A 105 -0.73 -2.06 9.01
N SER A 106 -1.01 -2.45 10.27
CA SER A 106 -1.51 -1.52 11.28
C SER A 106 -0.49 -0.42 11.61
N VAL A 107 0.78 -0.80 11.77
CA VAL A 107 1.86 0.17 12.03
C VAL A 107 2.04 1.09 10.83
N GLY A 108 2.05 0.54 9.61
CA GLY A 108 2.12 1.32 8.39
C GLY A 108 0.92 2.25 8.21
N SER A 109 -0.28 1.85 8.62
CA SER A 109 -1.49 2.68 8.56
C SER A 109 -1.41 3.86 9.53
N LYS A 110 -0.95 3.65 10.77
CA LYS A 110 -0.72 4.74 11.75
C LYS A 110 0.35 5.72 11.26
N LEU A 111 1.37 5.23 10.56
CA LEU A 111 2.44 6.05 9.99
C LEU A 111 2.09 6.66 8.61
N GLY A 112 0.93 6.36 8.02
CA GLY A 112 0.54 6.83 6.68
C GLY A 112 1.36 6.24 5.52
N ILE A 113 2.06 5.13 5.73
CA ILE A 113 2.99 4.50 4.77
C ILE A 113 2.65 3.02 4.48
N SER A 114 1.42 2.60 4.76
CA SER A 114 0.96 1.21 4.59
C SER A 114 1.16 0.66 3.17
N GLY A 115 1.14 1.52 2.15
CA GLY A 115 1.25 1.13 0.74
C GLY A 115 2.56 0.46 0.35
N TRP A 116 3.66 0.71 1.06
CA TRP A 116 4.98 0.15 0.76
C TRP A 116 5.69 -0.48 1.95
N LEU A 117 5.39 -0.09 3.20
CA LEU A 117 6.08 -0.61 4.38
C LEU A 117 6.00 -2.14 4.46
N SER A 118 4.80 -2.69 4.29
CA SER A 118 4.56 -4.14 4.28
C SER A 118 5.18 -4.86 3.08
N LYS A 119 5.45 -4.15 1.97
CA LYS A 119 6.02 -4.73 0.74
C LYS A 119 7.55 -4.69 0.71
N LYS A 120 8.17 -3.95 1.63
CA LYS A 120 9.61 -3.68 1.66
C LYS A 120 10.27 -4.17 2.95
N GLN A 121 9.66 -5.14 3.62
CA GLN A 121 10.16 -5.72 4.87
C GLN A 121 11.59 -6.25 4.73
N ASP A 122 11.92 -6.87 3.60
CA ASP A 122 13.27 -7.40 3.32
C ASP A 122 14.35 -6.32 3.22
N LYS A 123 13.95 -5.06 3.01
CA LYS A 123 14.86 -3.90 2.94
C LYS A 123 14.93 -3.10 4.24
N LEU A 124 14.23 -3.54 5.28
CA LEU A 124 14.08 -2.83 6.55
C LEU A 124 14.48 -3.75 7.73
N PRO A 125 15.74 -4.20 7.79
CA PRO A 125 16.18 -5.19 8.78
C PRO A 125 16.01 -4.71 10.23
N LEU A 126 16.23 -3.43 10.54
CA LEU A 126 16.12 -2.90 11.90
C LEU A 126 14.67 -2.87 12.36
N ILE A 127 13.76 -2.35 11.52
CA ILE A 127 12.33 -2.36 11.82
C ILE A 127 11.81 -3.79 11.89
N LYS A 128 12.25 -4.68 10.99
CA LYS A 128 11.85 -6.09 11.00
C LYS A 128 12.24 -6.77 12.31
N ALA A 129 13.50 -6.65 12.73
CA ALA A 129 13.98 -7.21 13.98
C ALA A 129 13.24 -6.68 15.21
N TYR A 130 12.80 -5.42 15.19
CA TYR A 130 12.03 -4.83 16.28
C TYR A 130 10.54 -5.20 16.26
N LEU A 131 9.94 -5.29 15.07
CA LEU A 131 8.51 -5.48 14.90
C LEU A 131 8.10 -6.95 14.98
N GLU A 132 8.86 -7.87 14.38
CA GLU A 132 8.50 -9.31 14.34
C GLU A 132 8.21 -9.92 15.71
N PRO A 133 9.02 -9.69 16.77
CA PRO A 133 8.73 -10.22 18.10
C PRO A 133 7.44 -9.66 18.72
N GLN A 134 6.91 -8.57 18.18
CA GLN A 134 5.72 -7.89 18.65
C GLN A 134 4.48 -8.22 17.79
N ILE A 135 4.67 -8.91 16.67
CA ILE A 135 3.55 -9.36 15.83
C ILE A 135 2.90 -10.55 16.53
N GLU A 136 1.71 -10.30 17.06
CA GLU A 136 0.89 -11.28 17.72
C GLU A 136 0.01 -12.04 16.72
N SER A 137 -0.13 -13.35 16.96
CA SER A 137 -1.10 -14.20 16.28
C SER A 137 -2.52 -13.69 16.51
N LEU A 138 -3.46 -14.16 15.70
CA LEU A 138 -4.86 -13.76 15.86
C LEU A 138 -5.42 -14.24 17.21
N GLU A 139 -4.99 -15.43 17.65
CA GLU A 139 -5.33 -16.03 18.93
C GLU A 139 -4.80 -15.21 20.10
N GLU A 140 -3.51 -14.86 20.11
CA GLU A 140 -2.88 -14.04 21.15
C GLU A 140 -3.53 -12.65 21.23
N TYR A 141 -3.84 -12.05 20.09
CA TYR A 141 -4.56 -10.78 20.04
C TYR A 141 -5.95 -10.88 20.65
N HIS A 142 -6.72 -11.92 20.32
CA HIS A 142 -8.03 -12.14 20.95
C HIS A 142 -7.89 -12.36 22.46
N ILE A 143 -6.88 -13.11 22.90
CA ILE A 143 -6.61 -13.34 24.32
C ILE A 143 -6.33 -12.02 25.04
N ARG A 144 -5.45 -11.18 24.50
CA ARG A 144 -5.12 -9.86 25.08
C ARG A 144 -6.34 -8.95 25.13
N LYS A 145 -7.16 -8.96 24.07
CA LYS A 145 -8.38 -8.15 23.99
C LYS A 145 -9.48 -8.61 24.96
N ILE A 146 -9.57 -9.91 25.21
CA ILE A 146 -10.44 -10.49 26.23
C ILE A 146 -9.97 -10.07 27.63
N LYS A 147 -8.67 -10.20 27.93
CA LYS A 147 -8.09 -9.77 29.22
C LYS A 147 -8.38 -8.30 29.51
N TRP A 148 -8.09 -7.43 28.54
CA TRP A 148 -8.41 -6.00 28.63
C TRP A 148 -9.91 -5.75 28.84
N GLY A 149 -10.78 -6.48 28.13
CA GLY A 149 -12.23 -6.35 28.30
C GLY A 149 -12.71 -6.75 29.69
N ILE A 150 -12.06 -7.74 30.32
CA ILE A 150 -12.34 -8.13 31.70
C ILE A 150 -11.87 -7.05 32.68
N GLU A 151 -10.62 -6.57 32.54
CA GLU A 151 -10.07 -5.50 33.37
C GLU A 151 -10.94 -4.23 33.32
N GLU A 152 -11.42 -3.88 32.12
CA GLU A 152 -12.29 -2.73 31.91
C GLU A 152 -13.68 -2.93 32.54
N LEU A 153 -14.25 -4.13 32.51
CA LEU A 153 -15.50 -4.45 33.21
C LEU A 153 -15.35 -4.36 34.73
N VAL A 154 -14.22 -4.85 35.26
CA VAL A 154 -13.87 -4.73 36.68
C VAL A 154 -13.73 -3.26 37.07
N ARG A 155 -13.04 -2.46 36.26
CA ARG A 155 -12.87 -1.01 36.48
C ARG A 155 -14.20 -0.27 36.49
N GLN A 156 -15.17 -0.71 35.69
CA GLN A 156 -16.54 -0.15 35.65
C GLN A 156 -17.47 -0.71 36.74
N GLY A 157 -17.03 -1.68 37.55
CA GLY A 157 -17.86 -2.32 38.58
C GLY A 157 -19.01 -3.16 38.01
N LYS A 158 -18.91 -3.59 36.75
CA LYS A 158 -19.96 -4.36 36.06
C LYS A 158 -19.74 -5.85 36.22
N GLU A 159 -20.83 -6.61 36.18
CA GLU A 159 -20.76 -8.07 36.16
C GLU A 159 -20.11 -8.57 34.86
N ILE A 160 -19.17 -9.50 35.00
CA ILE A 160 -18.48 -10.15 33.89
C ILE A 160 -19.37 -11.26 33.33
N THR A 161 -20.30 -10.88 32.46
CA THR A 161 -21.10 -11.82 31.66
C THR A 161 -20.49 -12.01 30.27
N LEU A 162 -20.83 -13.11 29.58
CA LEU A 162 -20.40 -13.33 28.19
C LEU A 162 -20.81 -12.17 27.26
N TRP A 163 -22.02 -11.63 27.46
CA TRP A 163 -22.55 -10.54 26.64
C TRP A 163 -21.79 -9.24 26.88
N ASN A 164 -21.61 -8.84 28.15
CA ASN A 164 -20.85 -7.64 28.51
C ASN A 164 -19.40 -7.75 28.02
N LEU A 165 -18.80 -8.93 28.11
CA LEU A 165 -17.44 -9.17 27.63
C LEU A 165 -17.33 -9.06 26.10
N VAL A 166 -18.28 -9.62 25.35
CA VAL A 166 -18.34 -9.46 23.88
C VAL A 166 -18.47 -7.99 23.52
N GLU A 167 -19.33 -7.25 24.22
CA GLU A 167 -19.60 -5.83 23.96
C GLU A 167 -18.37 -4.96 24.23
N VAL A 168 -17.74 -5.12 25.40
CA VAL A 168 -16.56 -4.32 25.79
C VAL A 168 -15.33 -4.70 24.95
N SER A 169 -15.01 -5.99 24.86
CA SER A 169 -13.83 -6.46 24.11
C SER A 169 -14.00 -6.36 22.59
N GLY A 170 -15.24 -6.39 22.08
CA GLY A 170 -15.52 -6.50 20.65
C GLY A 170 -14.98 -7.79 20.01
N VAL A 171 -14.77 -8.86 20.80
CA VAL A 171 -14.37 -10.18 20.30
C VAL A 171 -15.62 -11.03 20.09
N LYS A 172 -15.76 -11.68 18.93
CA LYS A 172 -16.93 -12.53 18.66
C LYS A 172 -16.94 -13.73 19.62
N LEU A 173 -18.13 -14.11 20.06
CA LEU A 173 -18.37 -15.19 21.02
C LEU A 173 -17.65 -16.51 20.69
N LYS A 174 -17.57 -16.88 19.40
CA LYS A 174 -16.86 -18.09 18.95
C LYS A 174 -15.38 -18.12 19.32
N TYR A 175 -14.71 -16.96 19.35
CA TYR A 175 -13.30 -16.86 19.70
C TYR A 175 -13.11 -16.86 21.22
N ILE A 176 -14.05 -16.28 21.97
CA ILE A 176 -14.06 -16.34 23.44
C ILE A 176 -14.22 -17.78 23.93
N LYS A 177 -15.18 -18.53 23.35
CA LYS A 177 -15.40 -19.95 23.68
C LYS A 177 -14.19 -20.83 23.32
N ARG A 178 -13.54 -20.54 22.18
CA ARG A 178 -12.36 -21.29 21.72
C ARG A 178 -11.11 -21.03 22.56
N ALA A 179 -10.99 -19.86 23.17
CA ALA A 179 -9.79 -19.48 23.90
C ALA A 179 -9.53 -20.31 25.17
N ASN A 180 -10.45 -21.20 25.62
CA ASN A 180 -10.35 -21.99 26.87
C ASN A 180 -10.08 -21.15 28.15
N MET A 181 -9.97 -19.82 28.05
CA MET A 181 -9.62 -18.91 29.15
C MET A 181 -10.73 -18.76 30.17
N MET A 182 -11.95 -19.15 29.84
CA MET A 182 -13.05 -19.19 30.80
C MET A 182 -12.77 -20.21 31.92
N ASN A 183 -12.11 -21.33 31.61
CA ASN A 183 -11.75 -22.35 32.60
C ASN A 183 -10.59 -21.91 33.50
N GLN A 184 -9.58 -21.20 32.97
CA GLN A 184 -8.51 -20.61 33.79
C GLN A 184 -9.03 -19.51 34.72
N TYR A 185 -10.00 -18.71 34.26
CA TYR A 185 -10.59 -17.64 35.07
C TYR A 185 -11.56 -18.16 36.14
N ILE A 186 -12.33 -19.23 35.84
CA ILE A 186 -13.16 -19.93 36.85
C ILE A 186 -12.26 -20.60 37.91
N SER A 187 -11.14 -21.20 37.51
CA SER A 187 -10.17 -21.80 38.44
C SER A 187 -9.52 -20.75 39.36
N ASN A 188 -9.22 -19.55 38.84
CA ASN A 188 -8.78 -18.43 39.67
C ASN A 188 -9.90 -17.88 40.59
N LYS A 189 -11.17 -17.93 40.19
CA LYS A 189 -12.30 -17.45 41.01
C LYS A 189 -12.51 -18.34 42.25
N GLU A 190 -12.29 -19.65 42.13
CA GLU A 190 -12.26 -20.57 43.30
C GLU A 190 -11.04 -20.31 44.20
N GLN A 191 -9.87 -20.03 43.64
CA GLN A 191 -8.66 -19.71 44.42
C GLN A 191 -8.78 -18.37 45.16
N VAL A 192 -9.36 -17.35 44.54
CA VAL A 192 -9.60 -16.04 45.19
C VAL A 192 -10.66 -16.14 46.29
N LYS A 193 -11.67 -17.00 46.13
CA LYS A 193 -12.63 -17.29 47.22
C LYS A 193 -11.97 -17.95 48.43
N LYS A 194 -11.01 -18.86 48.20
CA LYS A 194 -10.28 -19.60 49.25
C LYS A 194 -9.26 -18.77 50.04
N ILE A 195 -8.88 -17.60 49.54
CA ILE A 195 -7.95 -16.65 50.21
C ILE A 195 -8.72 -15.62 51.05
N LEU A 196 -10.04 -15.53 50.88
CA LEU A 196 -10.93 -14.58 51.54
C LEU A 196 -11.89 -15.25 52.54
N GLU A 197 -11.72 -16.54 52.81
CA GLU A 197 -12.31 -17.30 53.93
C GLU A 197 -11.22 -17.58 54.97
#